data_AF-A0A7C4VEF8-F1
#
_entry.id   AF-A0A7C4VEF8-F1
#
_cell.length_a   1.000
_cell.length_b   1.000
_cell.length_c   1.000
_cell.angle_alpha   90.00
_cell.angle_beta   90.00
_cell.angle_gamma   90.00
#
_symmetry.space_group_name_H-M   'P 1'
#
loop_
_entity.id
_entity.type
_entity.pdbx_description
1 polymer ?
#
loop_
_entity_poly.entity_id
_entity_poly.type
_entity_poly.pdbx_seq_one_letter_code
_entity_poly.pdbx_strand_id
1 'polypeptide(L)'
;MKTLQVWEEIVGRLQKIVETANGTIVSVAGGQYFLPDFPKNLSANLLKFVGARVGILRSIDGYRMRVLTTYVSPAHTVHAAPKECFER
;
A
#
# COMPACT_ATOMS: atom_id res chain seq x y z
N MET A 1 7.28 -0.95 18.20
CA MET A 1 6.02 -0.37 17.66
C MET A 1 6.03 1.12 17.93
N LYS A 2 5.78 1.97 16.92
CA LYS A 2 5.76 3.44 17.07
C LYS A 2 4.33 3.97 16.88
N THR A 3 3.86 4.90 17.70
CA THR A 3 2.58 5.59 17.48
C THR A 3 2.77 6.69 16.43
N LEU A 4 1.96 6.71 15.37
CA LEU A 4 2.02 7.73 14.34
C LEU A 4 1.53 9.08 14.89
N GLN A 5 2.38 10.09 14.91
CA GLN A 5 2.06 11.42 15.42
C GLN A 5 1.33 12.27 14.38
N VAL A 6 0.68 13.34 14.84
CA VAL A 6 0.06 14.33 13.93
C VAL A 6 1.15 14.96 13.06
N TRP A 7 0.86 15.11 11.77
CA TRP A 7 1.76 15.54 10.71
C TRP A 7 2.90 14.57 10.37
N GLU A 8 2.87 13.34 10.90
CA GLU A 8 3.74 12.27 10.42
C GLU A 8 3.08 11.51 9.27
N GLU A 9 3.87 11.25 8.21
CA GLU A 9 3.53 10.33 7.14
C GLU A 9 4.41 9.10 7.20
N ILE A 10 3.79 7.92 7.06
CA ILE A 10 4.49 6.67 6.79
C ILE A 10 4.28 6.28 5.34
N VAL A 11 5.38 5.97 4.65
CA VAL A 11 5.35 5.59 3.23
C VAL A 11 6.12 4.28 3.05
N GLY A 12 5.48 3.29 2.43
CA GLY A 12 6.14 2.01 2.22
C GLY A 12 5.21 0.91 1.73
N ARG A 13 5.77 -0.28 1.54
CA ARG A 13 4.96 -1.47 1.22
C ARG A 13 4.15 -1.87 2.45
N LEU A 14 2.83 -1.92 2.30
CA LEU A 14 1.92 -2.41 3.32
C LEU A 14 2.03 -3.94 3.41
N GLN A 15 2.27 -4.46 4.61
CA GLN A 15 2.51 -5.89 4.84
C GLN A 15 1.40 -6.54 5.67
N LYS A 16 0.90 -5.83 6.67
CA LYS A 16 -0.10 -6.37 7.61
C LYS A 16 -0.90 -5.24 8.23
N ILE A 17 -2.16 -5.52 8.54
CA ILE A 17 -3.05 -4.65 9.30
C ILE A 17 -3.68 -5.50 10.41
N VAL A 18 -3.76 -4.95 11.62
CA VAL A 18 -4.44 -5.55 12.76
C VAL A 18 -5.31 -4.49 13.41
N GLU A 19 -6.61 -4.69 13.40
CA GLU A 19 -7.55 -3.80 14.09
C GLU A 19 -7.48 -4.02 15.61
N THR A 20 -7.61 -2.93 16.37
CA THR A 20 -7.66 -2.97 17.83
C THR A 20 -8.89 -2.20 18.33
N ALA A 21 -9.18 -2.27 19.63
CA ALA A 21 -10.30 -1.54 20.21
C ALA A 21 -10.19 -0.01 20.00
N ASN A 22 -8.97 0.53 20.02
CA ASN A 22 -8.70 1.97 20.06
C ASN A 22 -7.94 2.47 18.82
N GLY A 23 -7.92 1.70 17.73
CA GLY A 23 -7.20 2.08 16.51
C GLY A 23 -6.80 0.90 15.65
N THR A 24 -5.68 1.04 14.95
CA THR A 24 -5.19 0.02 14.02
C THR A 24 -3.67 -0.02 14.03
N ILE A 25 -3.11 -1.23 14.03
CA ILE A 25 -1.67 -1.45 13.87
C ILE A 25 -1.43 -1.80 12.40
N VAL A 26 -0.56 -1.03 11.74
CA VAL A 26 -0.13 -1.30 10.37
C VAL A 26 1.35 -1.65 10.34
N SER A 27 1.71 -2.63 9.51
CA SER A 27 3.09 -2.95 9.20
C SER A 27 3.43 -2.39 7.82
N VAL A 28 4.32 -1.39 7.77
CA VAL A 28 4.70 -0.67 6.55
C VAL A 28 6.22 -0.60 6.47
N ALA A 29 6.79 -1.08 5.36
CA ALA A 29 8.23 -1.14 5.12
C ALA A 29 9.04 -1.82 6.26
N GLY A 30 8.49 -2.88 6.86
CA GLY A 30 9.13 -3.59 7.97
C GLY A 30 8.97 -2.92 9.35
N GLY A 31 8.46 -1.70 9.40
CA GLY A 31 8.11 -1.00 10.64
C GLY A 31 6.66 -1.27 11.06
N GLN A 32 6.41 -1.34 12.37
CA GLN A 32 5.06 -1.42 12.93
C GLN A 32 4.63 -0.09 13.54
N TYR A 33 3.50 0.42 13.07
CA TYR A 33 2.95 1.70 13.46
C TYR A 33 1.55 1.53 14.06
N PHE A 34 1.32 2.14 15.21
CA PHE A 34 -0.01 2.24 15.81
C PHE A 34 -0.68 3.55 15.39
N LEU A 35 -1.88 3.43 14.84
CA LEU A 35 -2.70 4.52 14.35
C LEU A 35 -3.89 4.63 15.32
N PRO A 36 -3.82 5.51 16.35
CA PRO A 36 -4.90 5.68 17.30
C PRO A 36 -6.14 6.27 16.63
N ASP A 37 -7.31 5.85 17.07
CA ASP A 37 -8.62 6.33 16.59
C ASP A 37 -8.79 6.19 15.07
N PHE A 38 -8.05 5.25 14.47
CA PHE A 38 -8.09 5.03 13.04
C PHE A 38 -9.46 4.44 12.63
N PRO A 39 -10.18 5.07 11.68
CA PRO A 39 -11.53 4.64 11.33
C PRO A 39 -11.57 3.20 10.76
N LYS A 40 -12.43 2.35 11.32
CA LYS A 40 -12.56 0.93 10.93
C LYS A 40 -12.88 0.73 9.45
N ASN A 41 -13.70 1.61 8.88
CA ASN A 41 -14.01 1.61 7.44
C ASN A 41 -12.75 1.87 6.59
N LEU A 42 -11.81 2.69 7.07
CA LEU A 42 -10.53 2.89 6.40
C LEU A 42 -9.61 1.67 6.56
N SER A 43 -9.61 1.00 7.73
CA SER A 43 -8.85 -0.25 7.94
C SER A 43 -9.29 -1.34 6.98
N ALA A 44 -10.60 -1.55 6.84
CA ALA A 44 -11.17 -2.50 5.90
C ALA A 44 -10.80 -2.19 4.43
N ASN A 45 -10.74 -0.90 4.07
CA ASN A 45 -10.28 -0.50 2.74
C ASN A 45 -8.78 -0.71 2.57
N LEU A 46 -7.98 -0.45 3.59
CA LEU A 46 -6.53 -0.60 3.56
C LEU A 46 -6.11 -2.07 3.40
N LEU A 47 -6.90 -3.01 3.96
CA LEU A 47 -6.69 -4.47 3.79
C LEU A 47 -6.65 -4.91 2.32
N LYS A 48 -7.39 -4.23 1.43
CA LYS A 48 -7.41 -4.51 -0.01
C LYS A 48 -6.08 -4.19 -0.71
N PHE A 49 -5.22 -3.41 -0.05
CA PHE A 49 -3.95 -2.93 -0.60
C PHE A 49 -2.72 -3.57 0.06
N VAL A 50 -2.89 -4.65 0.82
CA VAL A 50 -1.75 -5.42 1.35
C VAL A 50 -0.87 -5.88 0.18
N GLY A 51 0.43 -5.62 0.27
CA GLY A 51 1.42 -5.82 -0.79
C GLY A 51 1.67 -4.57 -1.66
N ALA A 52 0.74 -3.63 -1.71
CA ALA A 52 0.92 -2.36 -2.43
C ALA A 52 1.78 -1.37 -1.62
N ARG A 53 2.34 -0.39 -2.32
CA ARG A 53 3.00 0.75 -1.68
C ARG A 53 1.94 1.78 -1.30
N VAL A 54 1.92 2.21 -0.04
CA VAL A 54 0.94 3.15 0.50
C VAL A 54 1.64 4.31 1.19
N GLY A 55 0.98 5.46 1.25
CA GLY A 55 1.31 6.58 2.12
C GLY A 55 0.14 6.82 3.08
N ILE A 56 0.42 6.90 4.38
CA ILE A 56 -0.57 7.18 5.42
C ILE A 56 -0.09 8.39 6.22
N LEU A 57 -0.82 9.50 6.11
CA LEU A 57 -0.59 10.74 6.82
C LEU A 57 -1.61 10.86 7.95
N ARG A 58 -1.15 11.14 9.16
CA ARG A 58 -2.02 11.61 10.25
C ARG A 58 -2.04 13.13 10.25
N SER A 59 -3.21 13.73 10.28
CA SER A 59 -3.46 15.18 10.33
C SER A 59 -4.33 15.51 11.55
N ILE A 60 -4.54 16.80 11.81
CA ILE A 60 -5.44 17.25 12.88
C ILE A 60 -6.88 16.75 12.68
N ASP A 61 -7.30 16.60 11.43
CA ASP A 61 -8.66 16.19 11.05
C ASP A 61 -8.83 14.67 10.89
N GLY A 62 -7.80 13.88 11.24
CA GLY A 62 -7.78 12.43 11.08
C GLY A 62 -6.75 11.96 10.05
N TYR A 63 -7.08 10.95 9.24
CA TYR A 63 -6.11 10.26 8.39
C TYR A 63 -6.35 10.48 6.90
N ARG A 64 -5.27 10.66 6.16
CA ARG A 64 -5.26 10.67 4.69
C ARG A 64 -4.41 9.52 4.20
N MET A 65 -4.89 8.83 3.15
CA MET A 65 -4.22 7.67 2.58
C MET A 65 -4.09 7.82 1.07
N ARG A 66 -2.96 7.34 0.55
CA ARG A 66 -2.73 7.22 -0.88
C ARG A 66 -2.16 5.84 -1.20
N VAL A 67 -2.64 5.24 -2.28
CA VAL A 67 -2.04 4.04 -2.87
C VAL A 67 -1.09 4.51 -3.95
N LEU A 68 0.20 4.23 -3.75
CA LEU A 68 1.25 4.57 -4.70
C LEU A 68 1.31 3.43 -5.72
N THR A 69 0.58 3.58 -6.82
CA THR A 69 0.77 2.71 -7.98
C THR A 69 2.18 2.92 -8.49
N THR A 70 3.07 1.96 -8.27
CA THR A 70 4.24 1.83 -9.14
C THR A 70 3.69 1.63 -10.54
N TYR A 71 3.89 2.62 -11.41
CA TYR A 71 3.70 2.47 -12.84
C TYR A 71 4.61 1.32 -13.28
N VAL A 72 4.07 0.10 -13.31
CA VAL A 72 4.66 -0.96 -14.11
C VAL A 72 4.36 -0.52 -15.53
N SER A 73 5.33 0.16 -16.16
CA SER A 73 5.32 0.26 -17.61
C SER A 73 5.09 -1.17 -18.11
N PRO A 74 4.05 -1.45 -18.91
CA PRO A 74 3.98 -2.75 -19.55
C PRO A 74 5.30 -2.87 -20.29
N ALA A 75 6.12 -3.85 -19.88
CA ALA A 75 7.22 -4.27 -20.69
C ALA A 75 6.61 -4.50 -22.08
N HIS A 76 7.18 -3.86 -23.11
CA HIS A 76 6.94 -4.28 -24.47
C HIS A 76 7.21 -5.78 -24.50
N THR A 77 6.16 -6.59 -24.41
CA THR A 77 6.20 -7.97 -24.86
C THR A 77 6.40 -7.83 -26.36
N VAL A 78 7.67 -7.84 -26.77
CA VAL A 78 8.02 -8.06 -28.17
C VAL A 78 7.46 -9.44 -28.45
N HIS A 79 6.27 -9.49 -29.05
CA HIS A 79 5.80 -10.69 -29.71
C HIS A 79 6.89 -11.05 -30.71
N ALA A 80 7.70 -12.04 -30.38
CA ALA A 80 8.51 -12.73 -31.37
C ALA A 80 7.52 -13.27 -32.40
N ALA A 81 7.49 -12.64 -33.57
CA ALA A 81 6.76 -13.16 -34.71
C ALA A 81 7.27 -14.58 -34.97
N PRO A 82 6.39 -15.59 -35.08
CA PRO A 82 6.82 -16.87 -35.60
C PRO A 82 7.32 -16.65 -37.02
N LYS A 83 8.58 -17.00 -37.29
CA LYS A 83 9.07 -17.12 -38.66
C LYS A 83 8.29 -18.27 -39.28
N GLU A 84 7.33 -17.96 -40.14
CA GLU A 84 6.81 -18.93 -41.10
C GLU A 84 7.99 -19.34 -42.00
N CYS A 85 8.52 -20.53 -41.75
CA CYS A 85 9.42 -21.19 -42.70
C CYS A 85 8.59 -21.57 -43.92
N PHE A 86 8.72 -20.79 -44.98
CA PHE A 86 8.17 -21.05 -46.29
C PHE A 86 8.89 -22.27 -46.91
N GLU A 87 8.14 -23.29 -47.30
CA GLU A 87 8.62 -24.43 -48.08
C GLU A 87 9.04 -23.99 -49.49
N ARG A 88 10.22 -24.44 -49.95
CA ARG A 88 10.47 -24.95 -51.31
C ARG A 88 11.84 -25.59 -51.43
#